data_AF-A0A354SLS5-F1
#
_entry.id   AF-A0A354SLS5-F1
#
_cell.length_a   1.000
_cell.length_b   1.000
_cell.length_c   1.000
_cell.angle_alpha   90.00
_cell.angle_beta   90.00
_cell.angle_gamma   90.00
#
_symmetry.space_group_name_H-M   'P 1'
#
loop_
_entity.id
_entity.type
_entity.pdbx_description
1 polymer ?
#
loop_
_entity_poly.entity_id
_entity_poly.type
_entity_poly.pdbx_seq_one_letter_code
_entity_poly.pdbx_strand_id
1 'polypeptide(L)'
;TSEKNELDSFRESFRMRREEVKNLSDEINTLSAVINEIVANYNQDVDYYRDVGSRLAGEFQEGFFESKDGKQSITIYHFDNGEKLVRLLVHELGHALRLPHSENSQAVMYRLNQYDTAELTADDIAALKTRCEK
;
A
#
# COMPACT_ATOMS: atom_id res chain seq x y z
N THR A 1 -10.33 -56.78 34.66
CA THR A 1 -9.04 -56.36 35.26
C THR A 1 -8.90 -54.87 35.11
N SER A 2 -8.37 -54.17 36.14
CA SER A 2 -8.16 -52.71 36.14
C SER A 2 -7.36 -52.22 34.94
N GLU A 3 -6.31 -52.98 34.57
CA GLU A 3 -5.46 -52.72 33.40
C GLU A 3 -6.23 -52.59 32.08
N LYS A 4 -7.28 -53.39 31.86
CA LYS A 4 -8.06 -53.30 30.61
C LYS A 4 -8.83 -51.98 30.54
N ASN A 5 -9.39 -51.54 31.65
CA ASN A 5 -10.15 -50.30 31.73
C ASN A 5 -9.23 -49.07 31.61
N GLU A 6 -8.02 -49.14 32.18
CA GLU A 6 -6.99 -48.09 32.03
C GLU A 6 -6.52 -47.98 30.58
N LEU A 7 -6.27 -49.12 29.91
CA LEU A 7 -5.86 -49.14 28.51
C LEU A 7 -6.94 -48.60 27.57
N ASP A 8 -8.21 -48.93 27.84
CA ASP A 8 -9.36 -48.40 27.10
C ASP A 8 -9.50 -46.88 27.32
N SER A 9 -9.30 -46.39 28.55
CA SER A 9 -9.30 -44.95 28.85
C SER A 9 -8.18 -44.20 28.13
N PHE A 10 -6.98 -44.78 28.10
CA PHE A 10 -5.84 -44.22 27.35
C PHE A 10 -6.14 -44.18 25.85
N ARG A 11 -6.73 -45.25 25.31
CA ARG A 11 -7.10 -45.31 23.89
C ARG A 11 -8.07 -44.20 23.51
N GLU A 12 -9.08 -43.95 24.34
CA GLU A 12 -10.04 -42.86 24.08
C GLU A 12 -9.39 -41.47 24.25
N SER A 13 -8.47 -41.28 25.20
CA SER A 13 -7.75 -40.00 25.33
C SER A 13 -6.86 -39.70 24.11
N PHE A 14 -6.15 -40.70 23.59
CA PHE A 14 -5.39 -40.58 22.34
C PHE A 14 -6.28 -40.31 21.14
N ARG A 15 -7.47 -40.91 21.09
CA ARG A 15 -8.44 -40.67 20.02
C ARG A 15 -8.92 -39.21 20.04
N MET A 16 -9.27 -38.70 21.21
CA MET A 16 -9.68 -37.29 21.37
C MET A 16 -8.56 -36.32 21.00
N ARG A 17 -7.32 -36.59 21.44
CA ARG A 17 -6.16 -35.76 21.09
C ARG A 17 -5.90 -35.74 19.58
N ARG A 18 -6.08 -36.89 18.91
CA ARG A 18 -5.90 -37.00 17.45
C ARG A 18 -6.97 -36.22 16.70
N GLU A 19 -8.20 -36.22 17.21
CA GLU A 19 -9.32 -35.47 16.65
C GLU A 19 -9.12 -33.96 16.82
N GLU A 20 -8.64 -33.53 17.99
CA GLU A 20 -8.25 -32.14 18.26
C GLU A 20 -7.15 -31.65 17.30
N VAL A 21 -6.07 -32.42 17.13
CA VAL A 21 -4.98 -32.09 16.20
C VAL A 21 -5.49 -32.02 14.75
N LYS A 22 -6.43 -32.88 14.37
CA LYS A 22 -7.05 -32.83 13.04
C LYS A 22 -7.83 -31.53 12.85
N ASN A 23 -8.65 -31.14 13.83
CA ASN A 23 -9.44 -29.91 13.76
C ASN A 23 -8.54 -28.67 13.68
N LEU A 24 -7.45 -28.62 14.45
CA LEU A 24 -6.43 -27.57 14.36
C LEU A 24 -5.79 -27.50 12.97
N SER A 25 -5.50 -28.64 12.35
CA SER A 25 -4.96 -28.69 10.99
C SER A 25 -5.97 -28.14 9.97
N ASP A 26 -7.25 -28.46 10.12
CA ASP A 26 -8.31 -27.99 9.23
C ASP A 26 -8.53 -26.46 9.38
N GLU A 27 -8.40 -25.94 10.60
CA GLU A 27 -8.44 -24.51 10.88
C GLU A 27 -7.25 -23.76 10.24
N ILE A 28 -6.03 -24.28 10.37
CA ILE A 28 -4.83 -23.72 9.74
C ILE A 28 -4.95 -23.71 8.20
N ASN A 29 -5.50 -24.79 7.61
CA ASN A 29 -5.73 -24.86 6.17
C ASN A 29 -6.73 -23.81 5.71
N THR A 30 -7.78 -23.58 6.49
CA THR A 30 -8.79 -22.55 6.22
C THR A 30 -8.17 -21.15 6.28
N LEU A 31 -7.39 -20.86 7.33
CA LEU A 31 -6.69 -19.58 7.46
C LEU A 31 -5.69 -19.36 6.31
N SER A 32 -4.98 -20.41 5.89
CA SER A 32 -4.05 -20.35 4.76
C SER A 32 -4.77 -20.03 3.45
N ALA A 33 -5.97 -20.58 3.24
CA ALA A 33 -6.81 -20.24 2.09
C ALA A 33 -7.24 -18.77 2.11
N VAL A 34 -7.65 -18.24 3.26
CA VAL A 34 -7.99 -16.81 3.44
C VAL A 34 -6.78 -15.91 3.19
N ILE A 35 -5.61 -16.27 3.70
CA ILE A 35 -4.37 -15.53 3.44
C ILE A 35 -4.03 -15.54 1.95
N ASN A 36 -4.15 -16.69 1.28
CA ASN A 36 -3.94 -16.79 -0.16
C ASN A 36 -4.94 -15.94 -0.96
N GLU A 37 -6.19 -15.85 -0.51
CA GLU A 37 -7.21 -14.98 -1.10
C GLU A 37 -6.87 -13.49 -0.92
N ILE A 38 -6.44 -13.08 0.28
CA ILE A 38 -5.98 -11.72 0.55
C ILE A 38 -4.76 -11.38 -0.33
N VAL A 39 -3.80 -12.31 -0.44
CA VAL A 39 -2.62 -12.15 -1.30
C VAL A 39 -3.02 -12.08 -2.78
N ALA A 40 -3.98 -12.88 -3.23
CA ALA A 40 -4.48 -12.84 -4.61
C ALA A 40 -5.19 -11.51 -4.92
N ASN A 41 -6.00 -11.00 -3.98
CA ASN A 41 -6.65 -9.69 -4.11
C ASN A 41 -5.62 -8.55 -4.12
N TYR A 42 -4.63 -8.58 -3.23
CA TYR A 42 -3.54 -7.60 -3.21
C TYR A 42 -2.70 -7.64 -4.50
N ASN A 43 -2.41 -8.83 -5.02
CA ASN A 43 -1.70 -8.98 -6.29
C ASN A 43 -2.54 -8.51 -7.49
N GLN A 44 -3.86 -8.69 -7.48
CA GLN A 44 -4.75 -8.13 -8.50
C GLN A 44 -4.76 -6.61 -8.50
N ASP A 45 -4.72 -5.98 -7.32
CA ASP A 45 -4.57 -4.53 -7.20
C ASP A 45 -3.21 -4.08 -7.75
N VAL A 46 -2.12 -4.73 -7.38
CA VAL A 46 -0.77 -4.46 -7.91
C VAL A 46 -0.72 -4.62 -9.44
N ASP A 47 -1.39 -5.61 -10.00
CA ASP A 47 -1.47 -5.87 -11.44
C ASP A 47 -2.28 -4.79 -12.18
N TYR A 48 -3.39 -4.35 -11.58
CA TYR A 48 -4.20 -3.23 -12.08
C TYR A 48 -3.40 -1.92 -12.08
N TYR A 49 -2.69 -1.62 -10.99
CA TYR A 49 -1.84 -0.43 -10.89
C TYR A 49 -0.60 -0.49 -11.78
N ARG A 50 -0.05 -1.69 -12.03
CA ARG A 50 1.03 -1.91 -13.01
C ARG A 50 0.56 -1.65 -14.43
N ASP A 51 -0.66 -2.06 -14.81
CA ASP A 51 -1.20 -1.80 -16.16
C ASP A 51 -1.43 -0.31 -16.40
N VAL A 52 -2.01 0.39 -15.41
CA VAL A 52 -2.21 1.86 -15.46
C VAL A 52 -0.87 2.60 -15.47
N GLY A 53 0.09 2.23 -14.61
CA GLY A 53 1.43 2.82 -14.57
C GLY A 53 2.28 2.55 -15.81
N SER A 54 2.07 1.40 -16.49
CA SER A 54 2.74 1.10 -17.77
C SER A 54 2.26 2.00 -18.92
N ARG A 55 0.99 2.43 -18.87
CA ARG A 55 0.39 3.33 -19.88
C ARG A 55 0.76 4.81 -19.67
N LEU A 56 1.20 5.19 -18.47
CA LEU A 56 1.47 6.58 -18.08
C LEU A 56 2.96 6.92 -17.88
N ALA A 57 3.87 6.03 -18.27
CA ALA A 57 5.31 6.20 -18.16
C ALA A 57 5.85 6.22 -16.71
N GLY A 58 5.90 5.04 -16.10
CA GLY A 58 7.17 4.57 -15.53
C GLY A 58 7.29 4.49 -14.01
N GLU A 59 6.45 5.16 -13.22
CA GLU A 59 6.43 4.98 -11.76
C GLU A 59 4.97 4.98 -11.29
N PHE A 60 4.66 4.19 -10.26
CA PHE A 60 3.34 4.22 -9.63
C PHE A 60 3.07 5.64 -9.12
N GLN A 61 2.06 6.31 -9.66
CA GLN A 61 1.68 7.67 -9.25
C GLN A 61 0.39 7.61 -8.44
N GLU A 62 0.44 8.08 -7.19
CA GLU A 62 -0.74 8.18 -6.30
C GLU A 62 -1.73 9.26 -6.79
N GLY A 63 -1.23 10.23 -7.55
CA GLY A 63 -1.99 11.27 -8.24
C GLY A 63 -1.27 11.76 -9.48
N PHE A 64 -1.96 12.53 -10.31
CA PHE A 64 -1.41 13.07 -11.56
C PHE A 64 -2.00 14.43 -11.89
N PHE A 65 -1.13 15.43 -11.97
CA PHE A 65 -1.41 16.72 -12.57
C PHE A 65 -1.27 16.67 -14.09
N GLU A 66 -2.29 17.17 -14.80
CA GLU A 66 -2.23 17.39 -16.23
C GLU A 66 -2.69 18.79 -16.61
N SER A 67 -2.13 19.30 -17.71
CA SER A 67 -2.61 20.49 -18.38
C SER A 67 -2.83 20.21 -19.86
N LYS A 68 -4.10 20.20 -20.27
CA LYS A 68 -4.51 19.87 -21.64
C LYS A 68 -5.60 20.83 -22.12
N ASP A 69 -5.44 21.34 -23.34
CA ASP A 69 -6.40 22.25 -23.99
C ASP A 69 -6.77 23.48 -23.11
N GLY A 70 -5.79 23.99 -22.35
CA GLY A 70 -5.97 25.12 -21.43
C GLY A 70 -6.71 24.78 -20.13
N LYS A 71 -7.10 23.53 -19.92
CA LYS A 71 -7.63 23.04 -18.64
C LYS A 71 -6.51 22.42 -17.82
N GLN A 72 -6.63 22.56 -16.50
CA GLN A 72 -5.73 21.96 -15.51
C GLN A 72 -6.56 21.04 -14.61
N SER A 73 -6.11 19.81 -14.44
CA SER A 73 -6.74 18.80 -13.59
C SER A 73 -5.71 18.10 -12.72
N ILE A 74 -6.13 17.71 -11.51
CA ILE A 74 -5.41 16.78 -10.66
C ILE A 74 -6.32 15.57 -10.48
N THR A 75 -5.85 14.41 -10.90
CA THR A 75 -6.53 13.13 -10.67
C THR A 75 -5.87 12.44 -9.49
N ILE A 76 -6.66 11.99 -8.51
CA ILE A 76 -6.16 11.21 -7.37
C ILE A 76 -6.56 9.76 -7.58
N TYR A 77 -5.59 8.85 -7.61
CA TYR A 77 -5.81 7.42 -7.81
C TYR A 77 -5.86 6.66 -6.48
N HIS A 78 -4.98 7.00 -5.53
CA HIS A 78 -4.89 6.35 -4.22
C HIS A 78 -4.33 7.29 -3.16
N PHE A 79 -4.72 7.12 -1.91
CA PHE A 79 -4.07 7.71 -0.74
C PHE A 79 -4.36 6.87 0.52
N ASP A 80 -3.40 6.76 1.43
CA ASP A 80 -3.57 5.92 2.62
C ASP A 80 -4.38 6.62 3.72
N ASN A 81 -4.20 7.93 3.88
CA ASN A 81 -4.83 8.74 4.91
C ASN A 81 -4.90 10.22 4.50
N GLY A 82 -5.57 11.03 5.33
CA GLY A 82 -5.76 12.46 5.04
C GLY A 82 -4.46 13.27 4.95
N GLU A 83 -3.45 12.94 5.76
CA GLU A 83 -2.16 13.63 5.75
C GLU A 83 -1.40 13.34 4.45
N LYS A 84 -1.39 12.08 4.00
CA LYS A 84 -0.83 11.69 2.70
C LYS A 84 -1.59 12.31 1.52
N LEU A 85 -2.91 12.42 1.59
CA LEU A 85 -3.69 13.11 0.57
C LEU A 85 -3.30 14.59 0.48
N VAL A 86 -3.13 15.27 1.61
CA VAL A 86 -2.68 16.66 1.63
C VAL A 86 -1.29 16.78 1.02
N ARG A 87 -0.34 15.93 1.41
CA ARG A 87 1.02 15.92 0.84
C ARG A 87 1.01 15.67 -0.67
N LEU A 88 0.24 14.70 -1.15
CA LEU A 88 0.06 14.41 -2.57
C LEU A 88 -0.50 15.63 -3.32
N LEU A 89 -1.54 16.27 -2.80
CA LEU A 89 -2.10 17.47 -3.41
C LEU A 89 -1.07 18.61 -3.49
N VAL A 90 -0.24 18.78 -2.46
CA VAL A 90 0.85 19.77 -2.49
C VAL A 90 1.88 19.43 -3.57
N HIS A 91 2.23 18.15 -3.75
CA HIS A 91 3.11 17.68 -4.83
C HIS A 91 2.54 18.02 -6.22
N GLU A 92 1.29 17.64 -6.48
CA GLU A 92 0.64 17.89 -7.78
C GLU A 92 0.45 19.40 -8.05
N LEU A 93 0.18 20.20 -7.03
CA LEU A 93 0.17 21.66 -7.14
C LEU A 93 1.55 22.23 -7.47
N GLY A 94 2.62 21.62 -6.97
CA GLY A 94 3.98 21.94 -7.40
C GLY A 94 4.18 21.74 -8.91
N HIS A 95 3.68 20.63 -9.46
CA HIS A 95 3.67 20.42 -10.91
C HIS A 95 2.80 21.44 -11.66
N ALA A 96 1.65 21.84 -11.09
CA ALA A 96 0.84 22.92 -11.65
C ALA A 96 1.59 24.26 -11.75
N LEU A 97 2.49 24.51 -10.78
CA LEU A 97 3.42 25.65 -10.79
C LEU A 97 4.64 25.44 -11.69
N ARG A 98 4.75 24.28 -12.35
CA ARG A 98 5.87 23.82 -13.19
C ARG A 98 7.16 23.58 -12.42
N LEU A 99 7.06 23.12 -11.18
CA LEU A 99 8.21 22.60 -10.44
C LEU A 99 8.50 21.16 -10.92
N PRO A 100 9.78 20.85 -11.24
CA PRO A 100 10.19 19.48 -11.52
C PRO A 100 10.29 18.67 -10.21
N HIS A 101 10.49 17.36 -10.33
CA HIS A 101 10.86 16.55 -9.17
C HIS A 101 12.16 17.04 -8.54
N SER A 102 12.24 16.93 -7.22
CA SER A 102 13.45 17.12 -6.44
C SER A 102 14.20 15.78 -6.29
N GLU A 103 15.53 15.84 -6.20
CA GLU A 103 16.37 14.69 -5.83
C GLU A 103 16.45 14.49 -4.31
N ASN A 104 16.01 15.48 -3.53
CA ASN A 104 15.99 15.39 -2.07
C ASN A 104 14.82 14.52 -1.62
N SER A 105 15.10 13.38 -1.01
CA SER A 105 14.07 12.44 -0.56
C SER A 105 13.07 13.02 0.44
N GLN A 106 13.44 14.06 1.19
CA GLN A 106 12.55 14.73 2.16
C GLN A 106 11.62 15.74 1.50
N ALA A 107 11.95 16.22 0.30
CA ALA A 107 11.19 17.27 -0.37
C ALA A 107 9.77 16.80 -0.71
N VAL A 108 8.80 17.72 -0.68
CA VAL A 108 7.44 17.40 -1.15
C VAL A 108 7.48 17.05 -2.64
N MET A 109 8.32 17.73 -3.42
CA MET A 109 8.53 17.41 -4.83
C MET A 109 9.38 16.16 -5.09
N TYR A 110 9.74 15.37 -4.08
CA TYR A 110 10.40 14.08 -4.31
C TYR A 110 9.46 13.10 -5.02
N ARG A 111 10.00 12.32 -5.95
CA ARG A 111 9.19 11.43 -6.81
C ARG A 111 8.41 10.33 -6.07
N LEU A 112 8.79 10.00 -4.83
CA LEU A 112 8.12 8.98 -4.01
C LEU A 112 7.48 9.63 -2.78
N ASN A 113 6.20 9.33 -2.55
CA ASN A 113 5.46 9.84 -1.39
C ASN A 113 5.70 8.99 -0.13
N GLN A 114 6.85 9.21 0.54
CA GLN A 114 7.31 8.36 1.65
C GLN A 114 6.99 8.92 3.05
N TYR A 115 6.38 10.10 3.15
CA TYR A 115 6.22 10.83 4.41
C TYR A 115 4.78 11.25 4.66
N ASP A 116 4.37 11.33 5.92
CA ASP A 116 3.02 11.72 6.34
C ASP A 116 2.92 13.22 6.68
N THR A 117 3.67 14.08 5.98
CA THR A 117 3.73 15.52 6.26
C THR A 117 3.93 16.33 4.99
N ALA A 118 3.19 17.43 4.83
CA ALA A 118 3.34 18.35 3.70
C ALA A 118 4.30 19.52 3.99
N GLU A 119 5.18 19.39 4.99
CA GLU A 119 6.18 20.41 5.29
C GLU A 119 7.16 20.59 4.13
N LEU A 120 7.31 21.85 3.68
CA LEU A 120 8.20 22.20 2.59
C LEU A 120 9.65 22.21 3.08
N THR A 121 10.52 21.55 2.33
CA THR A 121 11.97 21.62 2.57
C THR A 121 12.56 22.93 2.04
N ALA A 122 13.82 23.20 2.40
CA ALA A 122 14.56 24.32 1.83
C ALA A 122 14.64 24.24 0.29
N ASP A 123 14.70 23.03 -0.27
CA ASP A 123 14.76 22.82 -1.73
C ASP A 123 13.42 23.15 -2.39
N ASP A 124 12.30 22.74 -1.80
CA ASP A 124 10.96 23.10 -2.29
C ASP A 124 10.78 24.63 -2.31
N ILE A 125 11.20 25.30 -1.23
CA ILE A 125 11.11 26.76 -1.11
C ILE A 125 12.02 27.46 -2.14
N ALA A 126 13.25 26.97 -2.32
CA ALA A 126 14.20 27.53 -3.28
C ALA A 126 13.70 27.36 -4.73
N ALA A 127 13.15 26.19 -5.06
CA ALA A 127 12.56 25.93 -6.37
C ALA A 127 11.36 26.86 -6.64
N LEU A 128 10.49 27.04 -5.64
CA LEU A 128 9.34 27.94 -5.75
C LEU A 128 9.77 29.41 -5.93
N LYS A 129 10.75 29.89 -5.17
CA LYS A 129 11.29 31.25 -5.33
C LYS A 129 11.86 31.46 -6.72
N THR A 130 12.70 30.53 -7.18
CA THR A 130 13.28 30.57 -8.54
C THR A 130 12.18 30.64 -9.62
N ARG A 131 11.06 29.96 -9.39
CA ARG A 131 9.93 29.96 -10.31
C ARG A 131 9.15 31.28 -10.32
N CYS A 132 9.04 31.94 -9.17
CA CYS A 132 8.23 33.15 -8.96
C CYS A 132 8.99 34.47 -9.13
N GLU A 133 10.32 34.48 -9.14
CA GLU A 133 11.15 35.68 -9.37
C GLU A 133 11.24 36.10 -10.86
N LYS A 134 10.18 35.88 -11.64
CA LYS A 134 10.08 36.30 -13.04
C LYS A 134 9.08 37.43 -13.24
#